data_AF-A0A2M8L297-F1
#
_entry.id   AF-A0A2M8L297-F1
#
_cell.length_a   1.000
_cell.length_b   1.000
_cell.length_c   1.000
_cell.angle_alpha   90.00
_cell.angle_beta   90.00
_cell.angle_gamma   90.00
#
_symmetry.space_group_name_H-M   'P 1'
#
loop_
_entity.id
_entity.type
_entity.pdbx_description
1 polymer ?
#
loop_
_entity_poly.entity_id
_entity_poly.type
_entity_poly.pdbx_seq_one_letter_code
_entity_poly.pdbx_strand_id
1 'polypeptide(L)'
;MNSVCYGNVKLLDSKYNHYAAYIKNTNKKIIVHYNGEKPWNNPKIPLANLFWKYAVSTDFIEIINYQNLTKKRKIKSYLNYKKTRNAKVAIYTAYNENYDNLIQHKYISKNFDYICFTDKKIKNPGIWEIKPINKTKLDAVRTSRYYKLFPHEILSKYKYSVWVDTNVDVTSDILEKRVNQLIEKKIKIAIPPHFERDCIYQEAKACVDFQKDNPEIILKQVDFLKKEKYPKNNGLFENNLIFREHNDSKIIKVMDDWWWMINNFSRRDQLGLNYVLWKNKLECTQLFSKNARLMSDDFIYKDHNTKIVSTLFIDKGTGFNNDNFIQKIITISNNKYKASFDLSEFETIKQIIFNPLKNQFCKFKITKVKIDGKITPISKIKYQTNGILLDNSFIDFSKTSDPQIIFTINIKIKIISINGNINFYNLENLYINSTNQINNLVQEKEQIKLDSTNQINNLVQ
;
A
#
# COMPACT_ATOMS: atom_id res chain seq x y z
N MET A 1 26.20 8.93 11.79
CA MET A 1 27.26 8.67 12.80
C MET A 1 26.71 8.05 14.08
N ASN A 2 25.71 8.63 14.76
CA ASN A 2 25.11 7.99 15.95
C ASN A 2 24.64 6.53 15.70
N SER A 3 23.88 6.29 14.64
CA SER A 3 23.44 4.93 14.24
C SER A 3 24.60 3.98 13.89
N VAL A 4 25.72 4.51 13.40
CA VAL A 4 26.93 3.73 13.05
C VAL A 4 27.70 3.33 14.30
N CYS A 5 27.72 4.20 15.32
CA CYS A 5 28.36 3.95 16.60
C CYS A 5 27.50 3.07 17.52
N TYR A 6 26.17 3.04 17.33
CA TYR A 6 25.25 2.20 18.09
C TYR A 6 25.59 0.71 17.90
N GLY A 7 25.85 0.00 19.00
CA GLY A 7 26.26 -1.42 18.99
C GLY A 7 27.75 -1.67 18.71
N ASN A 8 28.47 -0.70 18.16
CA ASN A 8 29.92 -0.76 17.90
C ASN A 8 30.76 -0.03 18.96
N VAL A 9 30.12 0.71 19.87
CA VAL A 9 30.74 1.58 20.88
C VAL A 9 30.00 1.41 22.22
N LYS A 10 30.73 1.43 23.35
CA LYS A 10 30.11 1.37 24.68
C LYS A 10 29.73 2.77 25.15
N LEU A 11 28.45 3.01 25.38
CA LEU A 11 27.93 4.26 25.93
C LEU A 11 28.24 4.32 27.44
N LEU A 12 28.92 5.38 27.91
CA LEU A 12 29.03 5.64 29.35
C LEU A 12 27.81 6.45 29.80
N ASP A 13 27.30 6.13 30.98
CA ASP A 13 26.19 6.85 31.64
C ASP A 13 26.54 8.35 31.80
N SER A 14 25.50 9.19 31.75
CA SER A 14 25.51 10.62 32.12
C SER A 14 26.30 10.97 33.39
N LYS A 15 26.42 10.04 34.35
CA LYS A 15 27.24 10.20 35.56
C LYS A 15 28.74 10.40 35.28
N TYR A 16 29.22 10.01 34.10
CA TYR A 16 30.60 10.23 33.64
C TYR A 16 30.85 11.61 33.02
N ASN A 17 29.83 12.48 32.90
CA ASN A 17 30.04 13.86 32.44
C ASN A 17 30.77 14.75 33.46
N HIS A 18 30.98 14.29 34.71
CA HIS A 18 31.60 15.12 35.75
C HIS A 18 32.96 14.68 36.26
N TYR A 19 33.45 13.48 35.94
CA TYR A 19 34.80 13.09 36.34
C TYR A 19 35.45 12.20 35.28
N ALA A 20 36.55 12.69 34.71
CA ALA A 20 37.54 11.91 33.98
C ALA A 20 38.31 10.97 34.94
N ALA A 21 37.58 10.18 35.73
CA ALA A 21 38.16 9.23 36.66
C ALA A 21 38.47 7.93 35.90
N TYR A 22 39.76 7.78 35.54
CA TYR A 22 40.50 6.54 35.36
C TYR A 22 39.67 5.29 35.03
N ILE A 23 39.58 4.95 33.74
CA ILE A 23 39.27 3.59 33.34
C ILE A 23 40.49 2.74 33.70
N LYS A 24 40.38 1.94 34.77
CA LYS A 24 41.37 0.92 35.12
C LYS A 24 41.58 0.00 33.91
N ASN A 25 42.84 -0.22 33.57
CA ASN A 25 43.33 -1.04 32.48
C ASN A 25 42.48 -2.31 32.30
N THR A 26 41.66 -2.36 31.25
CA THR A 26 40.96 -3.59 30.84
C THR A 26 41.61 -4.08 29.56
N ASN A 27 41.96 -5.37 29.48
CA ASN A 27 42.47 -6.03 28.27
C ASN A 27 41.46 -6.06 27.09
N LYS A 28 40.34 -5.34 27.19
CA LYS A 28 39.36 -5.15 26.12
C LYS A 28 39.50 -3.73 25.55
N LYS A 29 39.53 -3.59 24.23
CA LYS A 29 39.48 -2.31 23.51
C LYS A 29 38.11 -1.65 23.75
N ILE A 30 37.99 -0.85 24.81
CA ILE A 30 36.75 -0.11 25.14
C ILE A 30 36.85 1.29 24.53
N ILE A 31 35.88 1.66 23.70
CA ILE A 31 35.73 3.03 23.15
C ILE A 31 34.69 3.77 23.99
N VAL A 32 35.01 5.00 24.37
CA VAL A 32 34.21 5.84 25.28
C VAL A 32 33.38 6.86 24.49
N HIS A 33 32.13 7.05 24.92
CA HIS A 33 31.15 7.99 24.35
C HIS A 33 30.53 8.85 25.45
N TYR A 34 30.38 10.15 25.22
CA TYR A 34 29.77 11.11 26.15
C TYR A 34 28.39 11.57 25.65
N ASN A 35 27.44 11.74 26.56
CA ASN A 35 26.12 12.27 26.24
C ASN A 35 26.22 13.82 26.21
N GLY A 36 26.33 14.40 25.02
CA GLY A 36 26.39 15.86 24.83
C GLY A 36 27.22 16.25 23.60
N GLU A 37 28.53 16.07 23.69
CA GLU A 37 29.45 16.34 22.59
C GLU A 37 30.03 15.03 22.02
N LYS A 38 30.19 14.97 20.69
CA LYS A 38 30.57 13.73 19.99
C LYS A 38 32.04 13.79 19.53
N PRO A 39 32.84 12.71 19.65
CA PRO A 39 34.26 12.71 19.26
C PRO A 39 34.54 13.12 17.79
N TRP A 40 33.55 12.95 16.93
CA TRP A 40 33.59 13.36 15.52
C TRP A 40 33.07 14.78 15.26
N ASN A 41 32.55 15.47 16.29
CA ASN A 41 32.11 16.86 16.24
C ASN A 41 33.06 17.80 16.98
N ASN A 42 33.72 17.33 18.06
CA ASN A 42 34.67 18.12 18.82
C ASN A 42 35.91 17.28 19.19
N PRO A 43 37.08 17.55 18.62
CA PRO A 43 38.30 16.80 18.91
C PRO A 43 38.84 17.05 20.33
N LYS A 44 38.33 18.06 21.04
CA LYS A 44 38.74 18.40 22.41
C LYS A 44 38.06 17.56 23.49
N ILE A 45 37.13 16.67 23.13
CA ILE A 45 36.48 15.77 24.07
C ILE A 45 37.51 14.77 24.60
N PRO A 46 37.52 14.49 25.93
CA PRO A 46 38.38 13.46 26.50
C PRO A 46 38.27 12.14 25.72
N LEU A 47 39.41 11.50 25.45
CA LEU A 47 39.50 10.20 24.75
C LEU A 47 39.06 10.20 23.27
N ALA A 48 38.76 11.36 22.66
CA ALA A 48 38.44 11.43 21.23
C ALA A 48 39.56 10.89 20.31
N ASN A 49 40.81 11.03 20.74
CA ASN A 49 41.98 10.45 20.08
C ASN A 49 41.94 8.91 20.02
N LEU A 50 41.43 8.23 21.05
CA LEU A 50 41.28 6.77 21.06
C LEU A 50 40.19 6.32 20.09
N PHE A 51 39.10 7.07 19.95
CA PHE A 51 38.07 6.82 18.95
C PHE A 51 38.66 6.82 17.54
N TRP A 52 39.42 7.87 17.19
CA TRP A 52 40.03 7.97 15.87
C TRP A 52 41.16 6.96 15.63
N LYS A 53 41.98 6.65 16.65
CA LYS A 53 42.98 5.58 16.56
C LYS A 53 42.33 4.22 16.29
N TYR A 54 41.24 3.89 16.98
CA TYR A 54 40.48 2.67 16.71
C TYR A 54 39.88 2.67 15.31
N ALA A 55 39.23 3.77 14.94
CA ALA A 55 38.62 3.89 13.62
C ALA A 55 39.66 3.61 12.53
N VAL A 56 40.79 4.32 12.55
CA VAL A 56 41.87 4.18 11.55
C VAL A 56 42.50 2.79 11.54
N SER A 57 42.57 2.10 12.68
CA SER A 57 43.15 0.75 12.79
C SER A 57 42.17 -0.39 12.50
N THR A 58 40.96 -0.09 12.06
CA THR A 58 39.92 -1.08 11.75
C THR A 58 39.12 -0.66 10.50
N ASP A 59 38.27 -1.54 9.98
CA ASP A 59 37.36 -1.21 8.86
C ASP A 59 36.33 -0.12 9.25
N PHE A 60 36.27 0.25 10.53
CA PHE A 60 35.37 1.29 11.02
C PHE A 60 35.66 2.66 10.40
N ILE A 61 36.91 2.99 10.06
CA ILE A 61 37.23 4.24 9.34
C ILE A 61 36.56 4.31 7.97
N GLU A 62 36.44 3.17 7.27
CA GLU A 62 35.78 3.14 5.97
C GLU A 62 34.28 3.41 6.10
N ILE A 63 33.66 2.88 7.16
CA ILE A 63 32.25 3.12 7.48
C ILE A 63 32.04 4.60 7.80
N ILE A 64 32.89 5.22 8.63
CA ILE A 64 32.83 6.65 8.97
C ILE A 64 33.00 7.51 7.71
N ASN A 65 34.03 7.23 6.92
CA ASN A 65 34.33 7.98 5.69
C ASN A 65 33.17 7.87 4.69
N TYR A 66 32.61 6.68 4.49
CA TYR A 66 31.46 6.47 3.63
C TYR A 66 30.24 7.27 4.11
N GLN A 67 30.00 7.34 5.42
CA GLN A 67 28.84 8.04 5.97
C GLN A 67 28.90 9.56 5.79
N ASN A 68 30.11 10.13 5.80
CA ASN A 68 30.36 11.54 5.54
C ASN A 68 30.32 11.91 4.05
N LEU A 69 30.21 10.94 3.13
CA LEU A 69 30.04 11.23 1.71
C LEU A 69 28.67 11.85 1.43
N THR A 70 28.65 12.84 0.54
CA THR A 70 27.40 13.32 -0.08
C THR A 70 26.69 12.17 -0.81
N LYS A 71 25.37 12.25 -0.95
CA LYS A 71 24.57 11.21 -1.65
C LYS A 71 25.14 10.89 -3.04
N LYS A 72 25.55 11.91 -3.81
CA LYS A 72 26.19 11.76 -5.12
C LYS A 72 27.50 10.95 -5.05
N ARG A 73 28.33 11.18 -4.03
CA ARG A 73 29.58 10.42 -3.81
C ARG A 73 29.32 8.99 -3.36
N LYS A 74 28.31 8.74 -2.51
CA LYS A 74 27.89 7.38 -2.13
C LYS A 74 27.46 6.57 -3.35
N ILE A 75 26.62 7.16 -4.21
CA ILE A 75 26.19 6.54 -5.48
C ILE A 75 27.40 6.25 -6.38
N LYS A 76 28.31 7.20 -6.56
CA LYS A 76 29.52 6.99 -7.39
C LYS A 76 30.39 5.85 -6.85
N SER A 77 30.62 5.81 -5.54
CA SER A 77 31.37 4.73 -4.88
C SER A 77 30.70 3.37 -5.09
N TYR A 78 29.38 3.30 -4.89
CA TYR A 78 28.58 2.12 -5.15
C TYR A 78 28.69 1.63 -6.61
N LEU A 79 28.49 2.53 -7.57
CA LEU A 79 28.53 2.19 -9.00
C LEU A 79 29.91 1.70 -9.45
N ASN A 80 30.98 2.25 -8.88
CA ASN A 80 32.34 1.76 -9.14
C ASN A 80 32.55 0.35 -8.59
N TYR A 81 32.12 0.09 -7.36
CA TYR A 81 32.23 -1.24 -6.75
C TYR A 81 31.35 -2.29 -7.44
N LYS A 82 30.14 -1.91 -7.87
CA LYS A 82 29.23 -2.80 -8.63
C LYS A 82 29.92 -3.40 -9.88
N LYS A 83 30.77 -2.64 -10.56
CA LYS A 83 31.46 -3.10 -11.79
C LYS A 83 32.46 -4.22 -11.54
N THR A 84 33.00 -4.33 -10.33
CA THR A 84 34.07 -5.29 -10.00
C THR A 84 33.55 -6.51 -9.24
N ARG A 85 32.23 -6.63 -9.01
CA ARG A 85 31.67 -7.68 -8.15
C ARG A 85 30.33 -8.22 -8.66
N ASN A 86 30.13 -9.52 -8.50
CA ASN A 86 28.86 -10.18 -8.79
C ASN A 86 28.00 -10.24 -7.52
N ALA A 87 26.88 -9.52 -7.50
CA ALA A 87 25.94 -9.57 -6.38
C ALA A 87 25.08 -10.85 -6.45
N LYS A 88 24.83 -11.46 -5.28
CA LYS A 88 23.87 -12.58 -5.15
C LYS A 88 22.44 -12.10 -4.91
N VAL A 89 22.27 -10.86 -4.47
CA VAL A 89 20.99 -10.27 -4.07
C VAL A 89 20.66 -9.07 -4.95
N ALA A 90 19.43 -9.03 -5.47
CA ALA A 90 18.87 -7.86 -6.13
C ALA A 90 17.73 -7.25 -5.30
N ILE A 91 17.84 -5.96 -4.96
CA ILE A 91 16.72 -5.12 -4.54
C ILE A 91 16.06 -4.60 -5.81
N TYR A 92 14.73 -4.74 -5.91
CA TYR A 92 14.06 -4.34 -7.13
C TYR A 92 12.64 -3.82 -6.92
N THR A 93 12.19 -3.01 -7.88
CA THR A 93 10.89 -2.38 -7.90
C THR A 93 10.36 -2.20 -9.32
N ALA A 94 9.07 -1.96 -9.49
CA ALA A 94 8.48 -1.67 -10.79
C ALA A 94 7.34 -0.65 -10.68
N TYR A 95 7.34 0.34 -11.59
CA TYR A 95 6.25 1.31 -11.71
C TYR A 95 6.06 1.80 -13.15
N ASN A 96 4.83 2.22 -13.44
CA ASN A 96 4.42 2.76 -14.73
C ASN A 96 4.30 4.30 -14.66
N GLU A 97 4.12 4.97 -15.80
CA GLU A 97 4.08 6.44 -15.94
C GLU A 97 3.18 7.19 -14.92
N ASN A 98 2.17 6.52 -14.35
CA ASN A 98 1.23 7.08 -13.37
C ASN A 98 1.81 7.30 -11.96
N TYR A 99 3.07 6.95 -11.69
CA TYR A 99 3.71 7.16 -10.38
C TYR A 99 4.72 8.32 -10.40
N ASP A 100 4.67 9.14 -9.35
CA ASP A 100 5.26 10.47 -9.35
C ASP A 100 6.80 10.45 -9.42
N ASN A 101 7.52 9.64 -8.63
CA ASN A 101 9.00 9.63 -8.63
C ASN A 101 9.66 8.33 -8.10
N LEU A 102 10.77 7.91 -8.71
CA LEU A 102 11.63 6.82 -8.23
C LEU A 102 12.43 7.27 -6.99
N ILE A 103 12.15 6.64 -5.84
CA ILE A 103 12.86 6.92 -4.60
C ILE A 103 14.33 6.48 -4.70
N GLN A 104 15.24 7.38 -4.33
CA GLN A 104 16.65 7.07 -4.15
C GLN A 104 16.87 6.74 -2.68
N HIS A 105 17.12 5.47 -2.36
CA HIS A 105 17.30 5.04 -0.97
C HIS A 105 18.38 5.85 -0.24
N LYS A 106 18.14 6.18 1.03
CA LYS A 106 19.15 6.86 1.86
C LYS A 106 20.28 5.92 2.25
N TYR A 107 19.97 4.66 2.52
CA TYR A 107 20.95 3.60 2.71
C TYR A 107 21.19 2.84 1.40
N ILE A 108 22.46 2.57 1.10
CA ILE A 108 22.89 1.84 -0.09
C ILE A 108 23.80 0.71 0.37
N SER A 109 23.32 -0.52 0.21
CA SER A 109 24.13 -1.73 0.36
C SER A 109 25.10 -1.84 -0.81
N LYS A 110 26.40 -1.94 -0.52
CA LYS A 110 27.42 -2.12 -1.56
C LYS A 110 27.34 -3.51 -2.21
N ASN A 111 26.82 -4.49 -1.47
CA ASN A 111 26.81 -5.90 -1.87
C ASN A 111 25.58 -6.28 -2.70
N PHE A 112 24.55 -5.42 -2.76
CA PHE A 112 23.31 -5.69 -3.48
C PHE A 112 23.23 -4.88 -4.77
N ASP A 113 22.51 -5.42 -5.75
CA ASP A 113 22.15 -4.68 -6.96
C ASP A 113 20.76 -4.05 -6.85
N TYR A 114 20.57 -2.86 -7.41
CA TYR A 114 19.30 -2.14 -7.43
C TYR A 114 18.75 -2.09 -8.85
N ILE A 115 17.55 -2.63 -9.08
CA ILE A 115 16.95 -2.73 -10.42
C ILE A 115 15.54 -2.14 -10.40
N CYS A 116 15.26 -1.24 -11.33
CA CYS A 116 13.95 -0.62 -11.49
C CYS A 116 13.39 -0.93 -12.86
N PHE A 117 12.21 -1.55 -12.90
CA PHE A 117 11.46 -1.78 -14.14
C PHE A 117 10.47 -0.63 -14.35
N THR A 118 10.60 0.08 -15.47
CA THR A 118 9.66 1.17 -15.81
C THR A 118 9.59 1.42 -17.32
N ASP A 119 8.48 1.96 -17.80
CA ASP A 119 8.31 2.54 -19.14
C ASP A 119 8.74 4.02 -19.19
N LYS A 120 8.86 4.68 -18.03
CA LYS A 120 9.26 6.09 -17.93
C LYS A 120 10.75 6.27 -18.21
N LYS A 121 11.09 7.23 -19.08
CA LYS A 121 12.48 7.64 -19.29
C LYS A 121 13.02 8.37 -18.06
N ILE A 122 13.96 7.76 -17.35
CA ILE A 122 14.59 8.34 -16.16
C ILE A 122 15.92 9.01 -16.53
N LYS A 123 16.00 10.34 -16.41
CA LYS A 123 17.25 11.09 -16.68
C LYS A 123 18.36 10.78 -15.66
N ASN A 124 17.99 10.67 -14.38
CA ASN A 124 18.93 10.49 -13.27
C ASN A 124 18.57 9.23 -12.47
N PRO A 125 19.03 8.04 -12.91
CA PRO A 125 18.63 6.78 -12.30
C PRO A 125 19.27 6.54 -10.92
N GLY A 126 20.37 7.23 -10.61
CA GLY A 126 21.03 7.16 -9.30
C GLY A 126 21.61 5.78 -9.01
N ILE A 127 21.11 5.10 -7.97
CA ILE A 127 21.54 3.71 -7.66
C ILE A 127 20.95 2.66 -8.60
N TRP A 128 19.84 2.99 -9.27
CA TRP A 128 19.03 2.02 -9.97
C TRP A 128 19.57 1.73 -11.37
N GLU A 129 19.64 0.45 -11.71
CA GLU A 129 19.70 0.00 -13.10
C GLU A 129 18.29 -0.01 -13.67
N ILE A 130 18.06 0.77 -14.73
CA ILE A 130 16.73 0.90 -15.34
C ILE A 130 16.57 -0.15 -16.42
N LYS A 131 15.53 -0.98 -16.28
CA LYS A 131 15.12 -1.94 -17.30
C LYS A 131 13.75 -1.56 -17.83
N PRO A 132 13.53 -1.59 -19.16
CA PRO A 132 12.24 -1.25 -19.73
C PRO A 132 11.18 -2.27 -19.31
N ILE A 133 9.96 -1.80 -19.08
CA ILE A 133 8.79 -2.68 -19.01
C ILE A 133 8.41 -3.08 -20.44
N ASN A 134 8.22 -4.38 -20.67
CA ASN A 134 7.61 -4.85 -21.92
C ASN A 134 6.15 -4.42 -21.91
N LYS A 135 5.68 -3.75 -22.96
CA LYS A 135 4.28 -3.35 -23.10
C LYS A 135 3.40 -4.60 -23.14
N THR A 136 2.88 -5.01 -21.98
CA THR A 136 1.91 -6.09 -21.86
C THR A 136 0.50 -5.55 -22.17
N LYS A 137 -0.44 -6.42 -22.53
CA LYS A 137 -1.87 -6.06 -22.65
C LYS A 137 -2.56 -5.89 -21.28
N LEU A 138 -1.81 -5.89 -20.18
CA LEU A 138 -2.33 -5.85 -18.82
C LEU A 138 -2.54 -4.41 -18.35
N ASP A 139 -3.43 -4.21 -17.37
CA ASP A 139 -3.53 -2.92 -16.69
C ASP A 139 -2.27 -2.60 -15.87
N ALA A 140 -2.08 -1.33 -15.52
CA ALA A 140 -0.87 -0.86 -14.84
C ALA A 140 -0.61 -1.57 -13.50
N VAL A 141 -1.67 -1.93 -12.76
CA VAL A 141 -1.51 -2.63 -11.47
C VAL A 141 -1.00 -4.04 -11.72
N ARG A 142 -1.64 -4.79 -12.63
CA ARG A 142 -1.20 -6.14 -13.00
C ARG A 142 0.21 -6.15 -13.59
N THR A 143 0.57 -5.15 -14.37
CA THR A 143 1.94 -4.99 -14.88
C THR A 143 2.95 -4.90 -13.73
N SER A 144 2.73 -4.02 -12.76
CA SER A 144 3.60 -3.91 -11.57
C SER A 144 3.66 -5.23 -10.77
N ARG A 145 2.52 -5.93 -10.64
CA ARG A 145 2.45 -7.23 -9.97
C ARG A 145 3.19 -8.33 -10.71
N TYR A 146 3.19 -8.35 -12.04
CA TYR A 146 3.98 -9.30 -12.80
C TYR A 146 5.47 -9.19 -12.45
N TYR A 147 6.05 -7.98 -12.50
CA TYR A 147 7.45 -7.81 -12.08
C TYR A 147 7.66 -8.21 -10.61
N LYS A 148 6.72 -7.89 -9.70
CA LYS A 148 6.77 -8.31 -8.28
C LYS A 148 6.81 -9.83 -8.10
N LEU A 149 6.08 -10.59 -8.92
CA LEU A 149 5.85 -12.03 -8.72
C LEU A 149 6.75 -12.94 -9.54
N PHE A 150 7.33 -12.46 -10.64
CA PHE A 150 8.16 -13.29 -11.53
C PHE A 150 9.67 -12.98 -11.50
N PRO A 151 10.32 -12.73 -10.33
CA PRO A 151 11.76 -12.45 -10.31
C PRO A 151 12.61 -13.59 -10.87
N HIS A 152 12.14 -14.84 -10.88
CA HIS A 152 12.85 -15.95 -11.51
C HIS A 152 13.02 -15.79 -13.02
N GLU A 153 12.10 -15.09 -13.70
CA GLU A 153 12.21 -14.81 -15.13
C GLU A 153 13.10 -13.59 -15.40
N ILE A 154 12.92 -12.51 -14.61
CA ILE A 154 13.53 -11.19 -14.88
C ILE A 154 14.85 -10.94 -14.15
N LEU A 155 15.18 -11.76 -13.14
CA LEU A 155 16.35 -11.65 -12.27
C LEU A 155 17.11 -12.98 -12.13
N SER A 156 17.03 -13.88 -13.12
CA SER A 156 17.66 -15.21 -13.10
C SER A 156 19.17 -15.24 -12.78
N LYS A 157 19.88 -14.13 -12.98
CA LYS A 157 21.30 -13.97 -12.60
C LYS A 157 21.54 -13.88 -11.09
N TYR A 158 20.52 -13.59 -10.31
CA TYR A 158 20.60 -13.43 -8.86
C TYR A 158 20.08 -14.68 -8.17
N LYS A 159 20.64 -15.01 -7.01
CA LYS A 159 20.13 -16.12 -6.19
C LYS A 159 18.95 -15.68 -5.33
N TYR A 160 19.01 -14.45 -4.83
CA TYR A 160 17.98 -13.88 -3.96
C TYR A 160 17.45 -12.56 -4.52
N SER A 161 16.19 -12.27 -4.22
CA SER A 161 15.55 -10.99 -4.58
C SER A 161 14.88 -10.38 -3.35
N VAL A 162 14.89 -9.05 -3.27
CA VAL A 162 14.10 -8.28 -2.32
C VAL A 162 13.24 -7.31 -3.11
N TRP A 163 11.93 -7.57 -3.19
CA TRP A 163 11.00 -6.58 -3.70
C TRP A 163 10.87 -5.43 -2.70
N VAL A 164 10.84 -4.19 -3.20
CA VAL A 164 10.56 -2.98 -2.42
C VAL A 164 9.55 -2.13 -3.21
N ASP A 165 8.38 -1.85 -2.64
CA ASP A 165 7.40 -0.96 -3.26
C ASP A 165 8.02 0.43 -3.50
N THR A 166 7.64 1.10 -4.60
CA THR A 166 8.27 2.36 -5.03
C THR A 166 8.15 3.51 -4.06
N ASN A 167 7.23 3.41 -3.08
CA ASN A 167 7.01 4.44 -2.08
C ASN A 167 7.82 4.22 -0.79
N VAL A 168 8.67 3.19 -0.72
CA VAL A 168 9.49 2.87 0.45
C VAL A 168 10.92 3.40 0.27
N ASP A 169 11.42 4.15 1.24
CA ASP A 169 12.82 4.58 1.35
C ASP A 169 13.51 3.82 2.49
N VAL A 170 14.52 2.99 2.17
CA VAL A 170 15.36 2.30 3.16
C VAL A 170 16.42 3.25 3.67
N THR A 171 16.43 3.52 4.97
CA THR A 171 17.24 4.58 5.58
C THR A 171 18.42 4.09 6.42
N SER A 172 18.44 2.81 6.77
CA SER A 172 19.50 2.18 7.57
C SER A 172 19.95 0.83 7.00
N ASP A 173 20.94 0.21 7.66
CA ASP A 173 21.47 -1.09 7.29
C ASP A 173 20.63 -2.29 7.75
N ILE A 174 19.48 -2.06 8.38
CA ILE A 174 18.68 -3.13 8.99
C ILE A 174 18.21 -4.16 7.95
N LEU A 175 17.86 -3.70 6.74
CA LEU A 175 17.40 -4.58 5.68
C LEU A 175 18.54 -5.48 5.17
N GLU A 176 19.75 -4.93 4.99
CA GLU A 176 20.93 -5.71 4.59
C GLU A 176 21.27 -6.77 5.63
N LYS A 177 21.38 -6.38 6.90
CA LYS A 177 21.64 -7.31 8.00
C LYS A 177 20.59 -8.42 8.07
N ARG A 178 19.31 -8.07 7.94
CA ARG A 178 18.22 -9.04 7.99
C ARG A 178 18.26 -10.00 6.80
N VAL A 179 18.52 -9.51 5.58
CA VAL A 179 18.66 -10.36 4.39
C VAL A 179 19.80 -11.35 4.56
N ASN A 180 20.97 -10.91 5.04
CA ASN A 180 22.12 -11.79 5.26
C ASN A 180 21.79 -12.88 6.30
N GLN A 181 21.12 -12.53 7.40
CA GLN A 181 20.66 -13.50 8.40
C GLN A 181 19.67 -14.53 7.83
N LEU A 182 18.75 -14.11 6.96
CA LEU A 182 17.78 -15.01 6.31
C LEU A 182 18.49 -15.99 5.37
N ILE A 183 19.49 -15.51 4.63
CA ILE A 183 20.34 -16.32 3.75
C ILE A 183 21.12 -17.36 4.57
N GLU A 184 21.75 -16.97 5.67
CA GLU A 184 22.48 -17.86 6.57
C GLU A 184 21.56 -18.96 7.15
N LYS A 185 20.32 -18.58 7.50
CA LYS A 185 19.29 -19.50 8.00
C LYS A 185 18.58 -20.31 6.92
N LYS A 186 18.96 -20.17 5.65
CA LYS A 186 18.34 -20.85 4.49
C LYS A 186 16.83 -20.63 4.41
N ILE A 187 16.37 -19.44 4.80
CA ILE A 187 14.96 -19.06 4.65
C ILE A 187 14.68 -18.79 3.18
N LYS A 188 13.57 -19.33 2.66
CA LYS A 188 13.21 -19.20 1.23
C LYS A 188 12.35 -18.00 0.92
N ILE A 189 11.51 -17.57 1.87
CA ILE A 189 10.63 -16.42 1.73
C ILE A 189 10.44 -15.74 3.08
N ALA A 190 10.51 -14.40 3.09
CA ALA A 190 10.20 -13.63 4.27
C ALA A 190 9.51 -12.30 3.91
N ILE A 191 8.42 -12.01 4.62
CA ILE A 191 7.53 -10.87 4.34
C ILE A 191 7.11 -10.26 5.69
N PRO A 192 7.05 -8.92 5.84
CA PRO A 192 6.63 -8.33 7.11
C PRO A 192 5.15 -8.64 7.37
N PRO A 193 4.75 -8.87 8.64
CA PRO A 193 3.35 -9.01 8.97
C PRO A 193 2.59 -7.72 8.63
N HIS A 194 1.32 -7.83 8.32
CA HIS A 194 0.48 -6.67 8.11
C HIS A 194 0.31 -5.88 9.42
N PHE A 195 0.33 -4.55 9.33
CA PHE A 195 0.40 -3.68 10.50
C PHE A 195 -0.92 -3.55 11.28
N GLU A 196 -2.06 -3.68 10.59
CA GLU A 196 -3.40 -3.53 11.20
C GLU A 196 -4.26 -4.80 11.26
N ARG A 197 -4.05 -5.76 10.35
CA ARG A 197 -5.00 -6.86 10.09
C ARG A 197 -4.25 -8.18 10.04
N ASP A 198 -4.91 -9.26 10.38
CA ASP A 198 -4.35 -10.62 10.38
C ASP A 198 -5.21 -11.60 9.58
N CYS A 199 -6.16 -11.09 8.79
CA CYS A 199 -7.19 -11.89 8.15
C CYS A 199 -7.50 -11.37 6.74
N ILE A 200 -7.39 -12.24 5.73
CA ILE A 200 -7.73 -11.89 4.33
C ILE A 200 -9.17 -11.39 4.21
N TYR A 201 -10.12 -11.93 4.98
CA TYR A 201 -11.51 -11.48 4.92
C TYR A 201 -11.68 -10.03 5.43
N GLN A 202 -10.92 -9.64 6.46
CA GLN A 202 -10.88 -8.26 6.93
C GLN A 202 -10.16 -7.35 5.92
N GLU A 203 -9.08 -7.83 5.29
CA GLU A 203 -8.38 -7.12 4.22
C GLU A 203 -9.26 -6.93 2.99
N ALA A 204 -10.06 -7.93 2.62
CA ALA A 204 -11.02 -7.85 1.52
C ALA A 204 -12.05 -6.75 1.80
N LYS A 205 -12.57 -6.70 3.03
CA LYS A 205 -13.42 -5.60 3.49
C LYS A 205 -12.68 -4.26 3.36
N ALA A 206 -11.48 -4.13 3.92
CA ALA A 206 -10.70 -2.90 3.81
C ALA A 206 -10.42 -2.50 2.35
N CYS A 207 -10.16 -3.46 1.46
CA CYS A 207 -9.97 -3.21 0.04
C CYS A 207 -11.24 -2.68 -0.63
N VAL A 208 -12.43 -3.16 -0.24
CA VAL A 208 -13.72 -2.59 -0.69
C VAL A 208 -13.90 -1.19 -0.11
N ASP A 209 -13.71 -1.03 1.20
CA ASP A 209 -13.87 0.24 1.93
C ASP A 209 -12.98 1.35 1.34
N PHE A 210 -11.73 1.02 1.04
CA PHE A 210 -10.73 1.93 0.46
C PHE A 210 -10.64 1.88 -1.07
N GLN A 211 -11.58 1.22 -1.74
CA GLN A 211 -11.71 1.16 -3.21
C GLN A 211 -10.43 0.75 -3.92
N LYS A 212 -9.77 -0.24 -3.35
CA LYS A 212 -8.53 -0.76 -3.89
C LYS A 212 -8.76 -1.60 -5.15
N ASP A 213 -9.99 -2.09 -5.37
CA ASP A 213 -10.42 -2.74 -6.61
C ASP A 213 -11.96 -2.80 -6.76
N ASN A 214 -12.47 -3.40 -7.84
CA ASN A 214 -13.91 -3.66 -8.03
C ASN A 214 -14.48 -4.54 -6.90
N PRO A 215 -15.47 -4.06 -6.12
CA PRO A 215 -16.06 -4.82 -5.02
C PRO A 215 -16.64 -6.18 -5.41
N GLU A 216 -17.29 -6.31 -6.58
CA GLU A 216 -17.86 -7.58 -7.02
C GLU A 216 -16.78 -8.64 -7.25
N ILE A 217 -15.64 -8.24 -7.80
CA ILE A 217 -14.49 -9.12 -8.01
C ILE A 217 -13.89 -9.54 -6.67
N ILE A 218 -13.78 -8.62 -5.70
CA ILE A 218 -13.32 -8.92 -4.35
C ILE A 218 -14.28 -9.89 -3.65
N LEU A 219 -15.60 -9.70 -3.76
CA LEU A 219 -16.60 -10.59 -3.18
C LEU A 219 -16.56 -11.98 -3.80
N LYS A 220 -16.41 -12.09 -5.14
CA LYS A 220 -16.17 -13.38 -5.82
C LYS A 220 -14.96 -14.11 -5.27
N GLN A 221 -13.87 -13.38 -4.97
CA GLN A 221 -12.68 -13.95 -4.33
C GLN A 221 -12.96 -14.45 -2.90
N VAL A 222 -13.71 -13.67 -2.11
CA VAL A 222 -14.11 -14.05 -0.76
C VAL A 222 -14.95 -15.34 -0.79
N ASP A 223 -15.88 -15.47 -1.73
CA ASP A 223 -16.69 -16.67 -1.87
C ASP A 223 -15.87 -17.88 -2.34
N PHE A 224 -14.90 -17.67 -3.22
CA PHE A 224 -13.92 -18.70 -3.58
C PHE A 224 -13.13 -19.18 -2.35
N LEU A 225 -12.60 -18.26 -1.54
CA LEU A 225 -11.85 -18.61 -0.32
C LEU A 225 -12.71 -19.38 0.70
N LYS A 226 -13.98 -19.02 0.86
CA LYS A 226 -14.93 -19.75 1.71
C LYS A 226 -15.18 -21.16 1.20
N LYS A 227 -15.36 -21.34 -0.12
CA LYS A 227 -15.53 -22.66 -0.75
C LYS A 227 -14.30 -23.55 -0.57
N GLU A 228 -13.11 -22.97 -0.67
CA GLU A 228 -11.83 -23.63 -0.39
C GLU A 228 -11.61 -23.91 1.11
N LYS A 229 -12.54 -23.50 1.99
CA LYS A 229 -12.44 -23.62 3.45
C LYS A 229 -11.19 -22.94 4.01
N TYR A 230 -10.76 -21.83 3.40
CA TYR A 230 -9.61 -21.07 3.88
C TYR A 230 -9.91 -20.45 5.26
N PRO A 231 -9.08 -20.73 6.29
CA PRO A 231 -9.34 -20.30 7.66
C PRO A 231 -9.37 -18.77 7.82
N LYS A 232 -10.23 -18.30 8.73
CA LYS A 232 -10.19 -16.91 9.22
C LYS A 232 -8.96 -16.71 10.11
N ASN A 233 -8.44 -15.48 10.17
CA ASN A 233 -7.33 -15.07 11.03
C ASN A 233 -6.05 -15.92 10.84
N ASN A 234 -5.81 -16.38 9.61
CA ASN A 234 -4.63 -17.18 9.25
C ASN A 234 -3.40 -16.30 8.94
N GLY A 235 -3.26 -15.20 9.66
CA GLY A 235 -2.28 -14.16 9.40
C GLY A 235 -2.54 -13.36 8.13
N LEU A 236 -1.84 -12.24 8.02
CA LEU A 236 -1.79 -11.41 6.83
C LEU A 236 -0.41 -10.77 6.72
N PHE A 237 0.11 -10.69 5.50
CA PHE A 237 1.38 -10.04 5.22
C PHE A 237 1.19 -8.69 4.52
N GLU A 238 2.15 -7.79 4.71
CA GLU A 238 2.24 -6.55 3.96
C GLU A 238 3.24 -6.74 2.82
N ASN A 239 2.74 -6.70 1.59
CA ASN A 239 3.49 -7.12 0.40
C ASN A 239 4.38 -6.01 -0.18
N ASN A 240 4.74 -5.02 0.63
CA ASN A 240 5.58 -3.89 0.25
C ASN A 240 7.08 -4.20 0.31
N LEU A 241 7.46 -5.25 1.05
CA LEU A 241 8.81 -5.79 1.16
C LEU A 241 8.74 -7.31 1.08
N ILE A 242 9.44 -7.94 0.13
CA ILE A 242 9.42 -9.40 0.00
C ILE A 242 10.82 -9.93 -0.29
N PHE A 243 11.42 -10.66 0.65
CA PHE A 243 12.64 -11.42 0.44
C PHE A 243 12.31 -12.81 -0.10
N ARG A 244 13.06 -13.28 -1.12
CA ARG A 244 12.91 -14.62 -1.71
C ARG A 244 14.25 -15.21 -2.19
N GLU A 245 14.41 -16.53 -2.01
CA GLU A 245 15.23 -17.38 -2.88
C GLU A 245 14.39 -17.76 -4.12
N HIS A 246 14.32 -16.85 -5.08
CA HIS A 246 13.23 -16.85 -6.07
C HIS A 246 13.32 -17.95 -7.14
N ASN A 247 14.48 -18.58 -7.34
CA ASN A 247 14.64 -19.68 -8.28
C ASN A 247 14.29 -21.06 -7.67
N ASP A 248 13.93 -21.10 -6.38
CA ASP A 248 13.46 -22.33 -5.75
C ASP A 248 12.08 -22.73 -6.30
N SER A 249 11.92 -24.00 -6.69
CA SER A 249 10.70 -24.48 -7.35
C SER A 249 9.44 -24.32 -6.50
N LYS A 250 9.54 -24.38 -5.16
CA LYS A 250 8.39 -24.12 -4.27
C LYS A 250 8.00 -22.65 -4.27
N ILE A 251 8.98 -21.75 -4.35
CA ILE A 251 8.74 -20.31 -4.45
C ILE A 251 8.09 -19.98 -5.80
N ILE A 252 8.62 -20.52 -6.90
CA ILE A 252 8.04 -20.35 -8.25
C ILE A 252 6.57 -20.79 -8.25
N LYS A 253 6.28 -22.01 -7.77
CA LYS A 253 4.91 -22.53 -7.70
C LYS A 253 3.94 -21.62 -6.94
N VAL A 254 4.37 -21.08 -5.79
CA VAL A 254 3.53 -20.16 -5.00
C VAL A 254 3.34 -18.83 -5.72
N MET A 255 4.35 -18.30 -6.41
CA MET A 255 4.20 -17.07 -7.18
C MET A 255 3.26 -17.26 -8.38
N ASP A 256 3.30 -18.42 -9.05
CA ASP A 256 2.40 -18.77 -10.15
C ASP A 256 0.94 -18.86 -9.69
N ASP A 257 0.70 -19.54 -8.57
CA ASP A 257 -0.64 -19.63 -7.97
C ASP A 257 -1.12 -18.25 -7.51
N TRP A 258 -0.22 -17.40 -6.99
CA TRP A 258 -0.56 -16.03 -6.60
C TRP A 258 -0.93 -15.19 -7.81
N TRP A 259 -0.22 -15.37 -8.92
CA TRP A 259 -0.54 -14.71 -10.18
C TRP A 259 -1.87 -15.19 -10.75
N TRP A 260 -2.17 -16.48 -10.65
CA TRP A 260 -3.48 -17.03 -11.01
C TRP A 260 -4.60 -16.34 -10.22
N MET A 261 -4.43 -16.13 -8.91
CA MET A 261 -5.40 -15.37 -8.10
C MET A 261 -5.60 -13.94 -8.63
N ILE A 262 -4.51 -13.23 -8.98
CA ILE A 262 -4.56 -11.84 -9.49
C ILE A 262 -5.24 -11.75 -10.87
N ASN A 263 -5.11 -12.78 -11.71
CA ASN A 263 -5.73 -12.81 -13.03
C ASN A 263 -7.22 -13.17 -12.98
N ASN A 264 -7.62 -14.05 -12.07
CA ASN A 264 -9.00 -14.53 -11.98
C ASN A 264 -9.87 -13.74 -11.00
N PHE A 265 -9.25 -13.02 -10.07
CA PHE A 265 -9.95 -12.28 -9.04
C PHE A 265 -9.40 -10.84 -8.91
N SER A 266 -9.33 -10.33 -7.67
CA SER A 266 -8.90 -8.96 -7.42
C SER A 266 -7.42 -8.81 -7.78
N ARG A 267 -7.08 -7.67 -8.38
CA ARG A 267 -5.68 -7.29 -8.62
C ARG A 267 -4.92 -6.87 -7.34
N ARG A 268 -5.58 -6.96 -6.18
CA ARG A 268 -4.98 -6.74 -4.85
C ARG A 268 -4.19 -7.97 -4.43
N ASP A 269 -2.89 -7.82 -4.48
CA ASP A 269 -1.91 -8.86 -4.12
C ASP A 269 -2.09 -9.35 -2.67
N GLN A 270 -2.49 -8.48 -1.74
CA GLN A 270 -2.80 -8.84 -0.34
C GLN A 270 -3.96 -9.83 -0.18
N LEU A 271 -4.85 -9.97 -1.16
CA LEU A 271 -6.01 -10.89 -1.08
C LEU A 271 -5.69 -12.33 -1.55
N GLY A 272 -4.49 -12.56 -2.10
CA GLY A 272 -4.10 -13.86 -2.65
C GLY A 272 -3.01 -14.58 -1.86
N LEU A 273 -2.03 -13.85 -1.32
CA LEU A 273 -0.77 -14.44 -0.84
C LEU A 273 -0.96 -15.49 0.26
N ASN A 274 -1.61 -15.13 1.38
CA ASN A 274 -1.71 -16.06 2.51
C ASN A 274 -2.51 -17.31 2.16
N TYR A 275 -3.49 -17.19 1.25
CA TYR A 275 -4.22 -18.34 0.70
C TYR A 275 -3.29 -19.27 -0.08
N VAL A 276 -2.49 -18.76 -1.02
CA VAL A 276 -1.61 -19.62 -1.83
C VAL A 276 -0.47 -20.22 -1.01
N LEU A 277 0.02 -19.52 0.02
CA LEU A 277 0.97 -20.08 0.99
C LEU A 277 0.34 -21.26 1.75
N TRP A 278 -0.87 -21.08 2.27
CA TRP A 278 -1.63 -22.13 2.96
C TRP A 278 -1.90 -23.33 2.06
N LYS A 279 -2.39 -23.08 0.83
CA LYS A 279 -2.72 -24.13 -0.14
C LYS A 279 -1.51 -24.98 -0.51
N ASN A 280 -0.34 -24.36 -0.65
CA ASN A 280 0.93 -25.04 -0.97
C ASN A 280 1.69 -25.53 0.26
N LYS A 281 1.16 -25.37 1.48
CA LYS A 281 1.83 -25.73 2.74
C LYS A 281 3.24 -25.11 2.85
N LEU A 282 3.40 -23.87 2.37
CA LEU A 282 4.66 -23.14 2.43
C LEU A 282 4.63 -22.17 3.62
N GLU A 283 5.53 -22.39 4.58
CA GLU A 283 5.73 -21.45 5.67
C GLU A 283 6.43 -20.17 5.18
N CYS A 284 5.92 -19.01 5.58
CA CYS A 284 6.53 -17.72 5.31
C CYS A 284 7.03 -17.09 6.60
N THR A 285 8.34 -16.87 6.68
CA THR A 285 8.97 -16.24 7.85
C THR A 285 8.63 -14.75 7.91
N GLN A 286 8.46 -14.21 9.12
CA GLN A 286 8.32 -12.77 9.29
C GLN A 286 9.65 -12.07 8.94
N LEU A 287 9.59 -11.10 8.03
CA LEU A 287 10.79 -10.32 7.64
C LEU A 287 11.33 -9.53 8.84
N PHE A 288 10.46 -8.95 9.65
CA PHE A 288 10.80 -8.27 10.90
C PHE A 288 9.75 -8.64 11.96
N SER A 289 10.06 -8.42 13.24
CA SER A 289 9.12 -8.67 14.35
C SER A 289 7.88 -7.77 14.32
N LYS A 290 7.93 -6.67 13.57
CA LYS A 290 6.82 -5.75 13.32
C LYS A 290 6.85 -5.29 11.87
N ASN A 291 5.75 -4.71 11.39
CA ASN A 291 5.70 -4.14 10.04
C ASN A 291 6.73 -3.01 9.86
N ALA A 292 7.33 -2.92 8.67
CA ALA A 292 8.32 -1.89 8.35
C ALA A 292 7.76 -0.45 8.43
N ARG A 293 6.45 -0.23 8.28
CA ARG A 293 5.79 1.08 8.52
C ARG A 293 5.97 1.58 9.96
N LEU A 294 6.16 0.67 10.92
CA LEU A 294 6.35 0.96 12.35
C LEU A 294 7.84 1.07 12.74
N MET A 295 8.74 1.10 11.75
CA MET A 295 10.18 1.19 11.90
C MET A 295 10.67 2.50 11.25
N SER A 296 10.17 3.64 11.72
CA SER A 296 10.37 4.96 11.11
C SER A 296 11.83 5.43 11.03
N ASP A 297 12.71 4.87 11.87
CA ASP A 297 14.15 5.15 11.82
C ASP A 297 14.85 4.43 10.65
N ASP A 298 14.24 3.35 10.16
CA ASP A 298 14.80 2.43 9.18
C ASP A 298 14.08 2.45 7.82
N PHE A 299 12.80 2.85 7.81
CA PHE A 299 11.97 2.93 6.61
C PHE A 299 11.09 4.18 6.63
N ILE A 300 11.07 4.90 5.52
CA ILE A 300 10.15 6.03 5.29
C ILE A 300 9.18 5.66 4.17
N TYR A 301 7.89 5.78 4.44
CA TYR A 301 6.83 5.58 3.45
C TYR A 301 6.37 6.93 2.93
N LYS A 302 6.35 7.09 1.61
CA LYS A 302 5.74 8.26 0.95
C LYS A 302 4.30 7.95 0.59
N ASP A 303 3.39 8.87 0.88
CA ASP A 303 1.99 8.68 0.53
C ASP A 303 1.79 8.71 -0.98
N HIS A 304 0.94 7.80 -1.47
CA HIS A 304 0.40 7.88 -2.82
C HIS A 304 -0.77 8.86 -2.81
N ASN A 305 -0.74 9.88 -3.68
CA ASN A 305 -1.84 10.83 -3.82
C ASN A 305 -3.14 10.12 -4.24
N THR A 306 -4.02 9.74 -3.31
CA THR A 306 -5.37 9.25 -3.62
C THR A 306 -6.23 10.41 -4.11
N LYS A 307 -6.45 10.47 -5.41
CA LYS A 307 -7.31 11.47 -6.07
C LYS A 307 -8.76 10.96 -6.08
N ILE A 308 -9.70 11.73 -5.52
CA ILE A 308 -11.14 11.44 -5.60
C ILE A 308 -11.67 11.93 -6.95
N VAL A 309 -12.43 11.11 -7.67
CA VAL A 309 -12.95 11.43 -9.01
C VAL A 309 -14.46 11.51 -9.02
N SER A 310 -14.99 12.61 -9.56
CA SER A 310 -16.40 12.81 -9.88
C SER A 310 -16.61 12.69 -11.38
N THR A 311 -17.72 12.11 -11.82
CA THR A 311 -18.02 11.87 -13.24
C THR A 311 -19.40 12.42 -13.62
N LEU A 312 -19.51 12.97 -14.82
CA LEU A 312 -20.76 13.39 -15.44
C LEU A 312 -20.91 12.66 -16.78
N PHE A 313 -21.95 11.85 -16.95
CA PHE A 313 -22.30 11.26 -18.25
C PHE A 313 -23.39 12.10 -18.91
N ILE A 314 -23.33 12.25 -20.24
CA ILE A 314 -24.19 13.16 -21.01
C ILE A 314 -25.01 12.36 -22.02
N ASP A 315 -26.34 12.55 -21.99
CA ASP A 315 -27.24 12.11 -23.04
C ASP A 315 -27.58 13.28 -23.98
N LYS A 316 -27.14 13.17 -25.24
CA LYS A 316 -27.39 14.14 -26.32
C LYS A 316 -28.76 13.96 -26.98
N GLY A 317 -29.54 12.98 -26.54
CA GLY A 317 -30.89 12.69 -26.99
C GLY A 317 -31.08 11.33 -27.67
N THR A 318 -30.02 10.52 -27.72
CA THR A 318 -29.97 9.15 -28.25
C THR A 318 -29.76 8.11 -27.16
N GLY A 319 -29.78 8.51 -25.88
CA GLY A 319 -29.45 7.68 -24.73
C GLY A 319 -28.00 7.87 -24.28
N PHE A 320 -27.69 7.37 -23.06
CA PHE A 320 -26.34 7.35 -22.53
C PHE A 320 -25.46 6.37 -23.30
N ASN A 321 -24.23 6.78 -23.60
CA ASN A 321 -23.22 5.93 -24.19
C ASN A 321 -21.88 6.09 -23.45
N ASN A 322 -20.92 5.20 -23.74
CA ASN A 322 -19.64 5.16 -23.03
C ASN A 322 -18.67 6.28 -23.41
N ASP A 323 -18.98 7.08 -24.44
CA ASP A 323 -18.05 8.06 -25.02
C ASP A 323 -18.35 9.50 -24.57
N ASN A 324 -19.59 9.80 -24.17
CA ASN A 324 -19.97 11.16 -23.76
C ASN A 324 -19.94 11.31 -22.23
N PHE A 325 -18.74 11.50 -21.65
CA PHE A 325 -18.58 11.76 -20.22
C PHE A 325 -17.46 12.76 -19.91
N ILE A 326 -17.54 13.40 -18.74
CA ILE A 326 -16.51 14.30 -18.20
C ILE A 326 -16.11 13.82 -16.80
N GLN A 327 -14.81 13.75 -16.54
CA GLN A 327 -14.28 13.44 -15.21
C GLN A 327 -13.53 14.61 -14.59
N LYS A 328 -13.62 14.72 -13.27
CA LYS A 328 -12.90 15.75 -12.51
C LYS A 328 -12.37 15.19 -11.21
N ILE A 329 -11.09 15.45 -10.94
CA ILE A 329 -10.52 15.23 -9.61
C ILE A 329 -11.05 16.31 -8.68
N ILE A 330 -11.53 15.90 -7.52
CA ILE A 330 -12.09 16.78 -6.50
C ILE A 330 -11.37 16.59 -5.17
N THR A 331 -11.40 17.64 -4.36
CA THR A 331 -10.96 17.60 -2.96
C THR A 331 -12.19 17.78 -2.10
N ILE A 332 -12.37 16.90 -1.12
CA ILE A 332 -13.45 16.99 -0.12
C ILE A 332 -12.82 17.45 1.18
N SER A 333 -13.32 18.55 1.74
CA SER A 333 -12.88 19.08 3.03
C SER A 333 -14.10 19.33 3.91
N ASN A 334 -14.02 18.88 5.18
CA ASN A 334 -15.10 19.02 6.16
C ASN A 334 -16.47 18.57 5.63
N ASN A 335 -16.54 17.42 4.96
CA ASN A 335 -17.75 16.85 4.34
C ASN A 335 -18.42 17.78 3.31
N LYS A 336 -17.71 18.78 2.78
CA LYS A 336 -18.18 19.67 1.72
C LYS A 336 -17.67 19.19 0.37
N TYR A 337 -18.61 19.09 -0.56
CA TYR A 337 -18.39 18.69 -1.93
C TYR A 337 -18.57 19.88 -2.86
N LYS A 338 -17.68 20.01 -3.86
CA LYS A 338 -17.83 20.98 -4.94
C LYS A 338 -17.21 20.43 -6.23
N ALA A 339 -18.02 20.38 -7.28
CA ALA A 339 -17.58 20.06 -8.64
C ALA A 339 -18.19 21.03 -9.66
N SER A 340 -17.46 21.29 -10.74
CA SER A 340 -17.90 22.12 -11.86
C SER A 340 -17.44 21.47 -13.16
N PHE A 341 -18.36 21.27 -14.09
CA PHE A 341 -18.15 20.59 -15.38
C PHE A 341 -18.42 21.58 -16.53
N ASP A 342 -17.53 21.58 -17.51
CA ASP A 342 -17.68 22.36 -18.75
C ASP A 342 -18.36 21.49 -19.80
N LEU A 343 -19.52 21.92 -20.25
CA LEU A 343 -20.40 21.26 -21.19
C LEU A 343 -20.50 22.01 -22.52
N SER A 344 -19.62 22.99 -22.76
CA SER A 344 -19.68 23.88 -23.93
C SER A 344 -19.62 23.15 -25.28
N GLU A 345 -19.04 21.95 -25.32
CA GLU A 345 -18.94 21.10 -26.51
C GLU A 345 -20.24 20.37 -26.88
N PHE A 346 -21.24 20.34 -25.97
CA PHE A 346 -22.50 19.64 -26.18
C PHE A 346 -23.59 20.61 -26.66
N GLU A 347 -24.01 20.49 -27.91
CA GLU A 347 -25.04 21.37 -28.49
C GLU A 347 -26.43 21.14 -27.89
N THR A 348 -26.77 19.88 -27.59
CA THR A 348 -28.05 19.49 -27.00
C THR A 348 -27.79 18.50 -25.86
N ILE A 349 -28.42 18.73 -24.71
CA ILE A 349 -28.35 17.85 -23.53
C ILE A 349 -29.78 17.56 -23.08
N LYS A 350 -30.22 16.32 -23.22
CA LYS A 350 -31.51 15.87 -22.68
C LYS A 350 -31.38 15.54 -21.19
N GLN A 351 -30.42 14.69 -20.87
CA GLN A 351 -30.19 14.22 -19.51
C GLN A 351 -28.70 14.16 -19.18
N ILE A 352 -28.39 14.19 -17.88
CA ILE A 352 -27.05 13.90 -17.37
C ILE A 352 -27.14 12.89 -16.23
N ILE A 353 -26.20 11.95 -16.15
CA ILE A 353 -25.96 11.17 -14.95
C ILE A 353 -24.80 11.82 -14.21
N PHE A 354 -25.09 12.40 -13.07
CA PHE A 354 -24.07 12.86 -12.15
C PHE A 354 -23.70 11.76 -11.18
N ASN A 355 -22.41 11.44 -11.16
CA ASN A 355 -21.83 10.53 -10.21
C ASN A 355 -20.93 11.30 -9.23
N PRO A 356 -21.42 11.50 -7.99
CA PRO A 356 -20.70 11.74 -6.77
C PRO A 356 -19.18 11.70 -6.84
N LEU A 357 -18.83 10.44 -7.01
CA LEU A 357 -17.81 9.71 -6.33
C LEU A 357 -17.83 8.32 -6.95
N LYS A 358 -17.11 8.16 -8.06
CA LYS A 358 -17.11 6.88 -8.76
C LYS A 358 -16.54 5.80 -7.83
N ASN A 359 -17.22 4.65 -7.75
CA ASN A 359 -16.86 3.50 -6.90
C ASN A 359 -16.98 3.75 -5.38
N GLN A 360 -17.82 4.67 -4.89
CA GLN A 360 -17.95 4.93 -3.44
C GLN A 360 -19.37 4.77 -2.90
N PHE A 361 -19.49 4.18 -1.72
CA PHE A 361 -20.72 4.23 -0.91
C PHE A 361 -20.75 5.53 -0.11
N CYS A 362 -21.80 6.33 -0.25
CA CYS A 362 -21.94 7.58 0.49
C CYS A 362 -23.40 7.92 0.77
N LYS A 363 -23.60 8.84 1.71
CA LYS A 363 -24.79 9.70 1.72
C LYS A 363 -24.40 11.01 1.05
N PHE A 364 -25.13 11.39 0.02
CA PHE A 364 -24.90 12.65 -0.69
C PHE A 364 -26.11 13.56 -0.59
N LYS A 365 -25.92 14.79 -0.13
CA LYS A 365 -26.95 15.82 -0.14
C LYS A 365 -26.54 16.93 -1.08
N ILE A 366 -27.32 17.14 -2.14
CA ILE A 366 -27.14 18.31 -3.01
C ILE A 366 -27.58 19.54 -2.24
N THR A 367 -26.67 20.50 -2.04
CA THR A 367 -26.99 21.77 -1.36
C THR A 367 -27.20 22.90 -2.35
N LYS A 368 -26.54 22.85 -3.51
CA LYS A 368 -26.63 23.91 -4.52
C LYS A 368 -26.29 23.39 -5.90
N VAL A 369 -27.12 23.73 -6.88
CA VAL A 369 -26.80 23.56 -8.31
C VAL A 369 -26.70 24.94 -8.95
N LYS A 370 -25.66 25.16 -9.76
CA LYS A 370 -25.54 26.33 -10.62
C LYS A 370 -25.48 25.88 -12.07
N ILE A 371 -26.32 26.46 -12.91
CA ILE A 371 -26.33 26.26 -14.36
C ILE A 371 -26.02 27.60 -14.99
N ASP A 372 -24.96 27.66 -15.79
CA ASP A 372 -24.47 28.90 -16.45
C ASP A 372 -24.35 30.09 -15.49
N GLY A 373 -23.80 29.81 -14.30
CA GLY A 373 -23.60 30.79 -13.22
C GLY A 373 -24.84 31.09 -12.38
N LYS A 374 -26.05 30.78 -12.85
CA LYS A 374 -27.32 31.03 -12.14
C LYS A 374 -27.61 29.91 -11.14
N ILE A 375 -27.97 30.30 -9.91
CA ILE A 375 -28.35 29.36 -8.85
C ILE A 375 -29.73 28.80 -9.18
N THR A 376 -29.81 27.48 -9.28
CA THR A 376 -31.08 26.78 -9.48
C THR A 376 -31.43 26.03 -8.19
N PRO A 377 -32.56 26.35 -7.53
CA PRO A 377 -33.01 25.61 -6.35
C PRO A 377 -33.22 24.12 -6.68
N ILE A 378 -32.70 23.23 -5.83
CA ILE A 378 -32.84 21.78 -6.05
C ILE A 378 -34.29 21.33 -6.12
N SER A 379 -35.20 21.99 -5.39
CA SER A 379 -36.64 21.74 -5.43
C SER A 379 -37.28 21.98 -6.80
N LYS A 380 -36.63 22.76 -7.68
CA LYS A 380 -37.09 23.04 -9.04
C LYS A 380 -36.49 22.10 -10.09
N ILE A 381 -35.53 21.24 -9.71
CA ILE A 381 -34.88 20.31 -10.63
C ILE A 381 -35.45 18.91 -10.38
N LYS A 382 -36.12 18.35 -11.38
CA LYS A 382 -36.51 16.93 -11.35
C LYS A 382 -35.26 16.07 -11.53
N TYR A 383 -35.05 15.13 -10.61
CA TYR A 383 -33.99 14.14 -10.70
C TYR A 383 -34.47 12.75 -10.29
N GLN A 384 -33.83 11.73 -10.83
CA GLN A 384 -33.94 10.34 -10.40
C GLN A 384 -32.61 9.90 -9.79
N THR A 385 -32.63 8.83 -9.01
CA THR A 385 -31.40 8.31 -8.41
C THR A 385 -31.51 6.82 -8.16
N ASN A 386 -30.37 6.11 -8.21
CA ASN A 386 -30.26 4.71 -7.80
C ASN A 386 -29.96 4.55 -6.29
N GLY A 387 -29.98 5.64 -5.52
CA GLY A 387 -29.93 5.65 -4.06
C GLY A 387 -31.31 5.80 -3.41
N ILE A 388 -31.37 5.64 -2.09
CA ILE A 388 -32.61 5.80 -1.30
C ILE A 388 -32.67 7.24 -0.79
N LEU A 389 -33.72 7.99 -1.10
CA LEU A 389 -33.90 9.34 -0.58
C LEU A 389 -34.34 9.29 0.89
N LEU A 390 -33.63 10.02 1.76
CA LEU A 390 -33.90 10.12 3.20
C LEU A 390 -34.62 11.43 3.55
N ASP A 391 -35.33 11.46 4.68
CA ASP A 391 -36.12 12.62 5.15
C ASP A 391 -35.29 13.91 5.30
N ASN A 392 -34.01 13.79 5.65
CA ASN A 392 -33.08 14.92 5.79
C ASN A 392 -32.47 15.41 4.45
N SER A 393 -33.05 14.96 3.33
CA SER A 393 -32.64 15.23 1.94
C SER A 393 -31.28 14.68 1.53
N PHE A 394 -30.68 13.77 2.32
CA PHE A 394 -29.57 12.97 1.83
C PHE A 394 -30.10 11.86 0.92
N ILE A 395 -29.34 11.56 -0.12
CA ILE A 395 -29.51 10.37 -0.94
C ILE A 395 -28.52 9.34 -0.44
N ASP A 396 -29.04 8.21 -0.01
CA ASP A 396 -28.32 7.09 0.56
C ASP A 396 -27.91 6.09 -0.54
N PHE A 397 -26.63 6.05 -0.85
CA PHE A 397 -26.03 5.10 -1.78
C PHE A 397 -25.36 3.93 -1.06
N SER A 398 -25.89 3.49 0.09
CA SER A 398 -25.38 2.33 0.83
C SER A 398 -25.42 1.01 0.05
N LYS A 399 -26.33 0.89 -0.92
CA LYS A 399 -26.55 -0.34 -1.70
C LYS A 399 -25.87 -0.35 -3.07
N THR A 400 -25.17 0.72 -3.44
CA THR A 400 -24.48 0.83 -4.73
C THR A 400 -23.17 1.60 -4.59
N SER A 401 -22.09 1.08 -5.14
CA SER A 401 -20.81 1.79 -5.24
C SER A 401 -20.75 2.73 -6.45
N ASP A 402 -21.78 2.74 -7.31
CA ASP A 402 -21.87 3.65 -8.44
C ASP A 402 -23.05 4.61 -8.22
N PRO A 403 -22.86 5.67 -7.39
CA PRO A 403 -23.95 6.59 -7.07
C PRO A 403 -24.32 7.37 -8.33
N GLN A 404 -25.60 7.32 -8.70
CA GLN A 404 -26.11 8.00 -9.88
C GLN A 404 -27.26 8.93 -9.48
N ILE A 405 -27.14 10.19 -9.90
CA ILE A 405 -28.20 11.19 -9.82
C ILE A 405 -28.45 11.68 -11.24
N ILE A 406 -29.62 11.34 -11.78
CA ILE A 406 -30.00 11.60 -13.15
C ILE A 406 -30.79 12.90 -13.18
N PHE A 407 -30.24 13.95 -13.80
CA PHE A 407 -30.94 15.21 -13.99
C PHE A 407 -31.50 15.30 -15.41
N THR A 408 -32.77 15.71 -15.53
CA THR A 408 -33.36 16.10 -16.82
C THR A 408 -33.14 17.59 -17.04
N ILE A 409 -32.49 17.96 -18.14
CA ILE A 409 -32.11 19.35 -18.42
C ILE A 409 -32.90 19.90 -19.62
N ASN A 410 -32.98 19.17 -20.73
CA ASN A 410 -33.71 19.54 -21.95
C ASN A 410 -33.42 20.96 -22.50
N ILE A 411 -32.28 21.55 -22.14
CA ILE A 411 -31.84 22.87 -22.58
C ILE A 411 -30.32 22.82 -22.85
N LYS A 412 -29.83 23.74 -23.68
CA LYS A 412 -28.38 23.93 -23.87
C LYS A 412 -27.80 24.59 -22.62
N ILE A 413 -26.76 23.99 -22.05
CA ILE A 413 -26.02 24.52 -20.90
C ILE A 413 -24.53 24.48 -21.20
N LYS A 414 -23.78 25.50 -20.78
CA LYS A 414 -22.33 25.56 -20.96
C LYS A 414 -21.59 25.04 -19.74
N ILE A 415 -22.08 25.33 -18.53
CA ILE A 415 -21.43 24.92 -17.30
C ILE A 415 -22.48 24.48 -16.28
N ILE A 416 -22.23 23.35 -15.64
CA ILE A 416 -22.95 22.93 -14.43
C ILE A 416 -21.99 22.83 -13.25
N SER A 417 -22.39 23.39 -12.10
CA SER A 417 -21.67 23.23 -10.84
C SER A 417 -22.59 22.66 -9.77
N ILE A 418 -22.10 21.66 -9.05
CA ILE A 418 -22.85 20.97 -8.00
C ILE A 418 -22.05 21.07 -6.71
N ASN A 419 -22.67 21.66 -5.70
CA ASN A 419 -22.19 21.63 -4.33
C ASN A 419 -23.06 20.69 -3.51
N GLY A 420 -22.44 20.03 -2.55
CA GLY A 420 -23.15 19.13 -1.65
C GLY A 420 -22.48 18.95 -0.31
N ASN A 421 -23.19 18.26 0.57
CA ASN A 421 -22.60 17.62 1.73
C ASN A 421 -22.48 16.12 1.46
N ILE A 422 -21.38 15.54 1.93
CA ILE A 422 -21.06 14.15 1.66
C ILE A 422 -20.58 13.47 2.93
N ASN A 423 -21.27 12.39 3.29
CA ASN A 423 -20.90 11.55 4.41
C ASN A 423 -20.53 10.19 3.84
N PHE A 424 -19.31 9.74 4.08
CA PHE A 424 -18.89 8.41 3.69
C PHE A 424 -19.50 7.38 4.63
N TYR A 425 -19.89 6.24 4.09
CA TYR A 425 -20.21 5.11 4.95
C TYR A 425 -18.93 4.48 5.47
N ASN A 426 -18.82 4.36 6.79
CA ASN A 426 -17.90 3.41 7.39
C ASN A 426 -18.59 2.04 7.37
N LEU A 427 -18.07 1.09 6.59
CA LEU A 427 -18.75 -0.17 6.25
C LEU A 427 -18.93 -1.15 7.42
N GLU A 428 -18.47 -0.83 8.63
CA GLU A 428 -18.90 -1.54 9.85
C GLU A 428 -20.43 -1.46 10.04
N ASN A 429 -21.04 -0.30 9.76
CA ASN A 429 -22.48 -0.10 9.95
C ASN A 429 -23.37 -0.74 8.88
N LEU A 430 -22.82 -1.00 7.68
CA LEU A 430 -23.58 -1.60 6.58
C LEU A 430 -23.70 -3.12 6.74
N TYR A 431 -22.70 -3.77 7.32
CA TYR A 431 -22.74 -5.20 7.60
C TYR A 431 -23.53 -5.55 8.86
N ILE A 432 -23.66 -4.65 9.84
CA ILE A 432 -24.49 -4.88 11.04
C ILE A 432 -25.94 -5.15 10.64
N ASN A 433 -26.49 -4.42 9.66
CA ASN A 433 -27.88 -4.63 9.23
C ASN A 433 -28.10 -5.94 8.45
N SER A 434 -27.14 -6.37 7.62
CA SER A 434 -27.22 -7.68 6.95
C SER A 434 -26.94 -8.85 7.89
N THR A 435 -26.06 -8.67 8.89
CA THR A 435 -25.78 -9.70 9.91
C THR A 435 -26.95 -9.83 10.88
N ASN A 436 -27.60 -8.74 11.25
CA ASN A 436 -28.83 -8.77 12.06
C ASN A 436 -29.99 -9.44 11.31
N GLN A 437 -30.14 -9.23 9.99
CA GLN A 437 -31.11 -9.99 9.19
C GLN A 437 -30.79 -11.49 9.13
N ILE A 438 -29.52 -11.87 8.97
CA ILE A 438 -29.11 -13.28 8.95
C ILE A 438 -29.27 -13.92 10.34
N ASN A 439 -28.92 -13.21 11.41
CA ASN A 439 -29.07 -13.69 12.79
C ASN A 439 -30.55 -13.87 13.16
N ASN A 440 -31.43 -12.96 12.73
CA ASN A 440 -32.87 -13.10 12.91
C ASN A 440 -33.42 -14.32 12.14
N LEU A 441 -32.98 -14.54 10.90
CA LEU A 441 -33.37 -15.73 10.11
C LEU A 441 -32.82 -17.05 10.69
N VAL A 442 -31.66 -17.02 11.35
CA VAL A 442 -31.08 -18.17 12.05
C VAL A 442 -31.86 -18.46 13.34
N GLN A 443 -32.21 -17.42 14.11
CA GLN A 443 -33.05 -17.56 15.30
C GLN A 443 -34.45 -18.08 14.97
N GLU A 444 -35.08 -17.60 13.90
CA GLU A 444 -36.37 -18.13 13.42
C GLU A 444 -36.26 -19.62 13.06
N LYS A 445 -35.17 -20.04 12.40
CA LYS A 445 -34.93 -21.45 12.08
C LYS A 445 -34.69 -22.32 13.32
N GLU A 446 -33.98 -21.81 14.31
CA GLU A 446 -33.76 -22.53 15.57
C GLU A 446 -35.05 -22.66 16.37
N GLN A 447 -35.89 -21.63 16.39
CA GLN A 447 -37.21 -21.65 17.04
C GLN A 447 -38.13 -22.69 16.38
N ILE A 448 -38.22 -22.70 15.05
CA ILE A 448 -39.01 -23.70 14.30
C ILE A 448 -38.54 -25.13 14.63
N LYS A 449 -37.23 -25.33 14.78
CA LYS A 449 -36.65 -26.64 15.10
C LYS A 449 -36.96 -27.07 16.54
N LEU A 450 -36.97 -26.12 17.48
CA LEU A 450 -37.32 -26.36 18.88
C LEU A 450 -38.81 -26.73 19.00
N ASP A 451 -39.69 -25.99 18.33
CA ASP A 451 -41.13 -26.23 18.33
C ASP A 451 -41.47 -27.59 17.68
N SER A 452 -40.77 -27.95 16.60
CA SER A 452 -40.89 -29.27 15.98
C SER A 452 -40.46 -30.40 16.92
N THR A 453 -39.40 -30.19 17.69
CA THR A 453 -38.86 -31.19 18.64
C THR A 453 -39.81 -31.37 19.83
N ASN A 454 -40.39 -30.27 20.33
CA ASN A 454 -41.39 -30.32 21.41
C ASN A 454 -42.70 -30.98 20.95
N GLN A 455 -43.13 -30.74 19.70
CA GLN A 455 -44.27 -31.45 19.13
C GLN A 455 -44.03 -32.96 19.03
N ILE A 456 -42.83 -33.38 18.60
CA ILE A 456 -42.48 -34.80 18.53
C ILE A 456 -42.45 -35.43 19.94
N ASN A 457 -41.88 -34.74 20.94
CA ASN A 457 -41.84 -35.27 22.30
C ASN A 457 -43.23 -35.38 22.95
N ASN A 458 -44.14 -34.45 22.65
CA ASN A 458 -45.54 -34.51 23.10
C ASN A 458 -46.37 -35.58 22.37
N LEU A 459 -45.95 -36.04 21.19
CA LEU A 459 -46.56 -37.17 20.47
C LEU A 459 -46.00 -38.53 20.93
N VAL A 460 -44.83 -38.53 21.59
CA VAL A 460 -44.15 -39.72 22.12
C VAL A 460 -44.55 -40.02 23.57
N GLN A 461 -44.96 -39.00 24.34
CA GLN A 461 -45.69 -39.14 25.61
C GLN A 461 -47.16 -39.51 25.35
#